data_AF-A0AA38CUU7-F1
#
_entry.id   AF-A0AA38CUU7-F1
#
_cell.length_a   1.000
_cell.length_b   1.000
_cell.length_c   1.000
_cell.angle_alpha   90.00
_cell.angle_beta   90.00
_cell.angle_gamma   90.00
#
_symmetry.space_group_name_H-M   'P 1'
#
loop_
_entity.id
_entity.type
_entity.pdbx_description
1 polymer ?
#
loop_
_entity_poly.entity_id
_entity_poly.type
_entity_poly.pdbx_seq_one_letter_code
_entity_poly.pdbx_strand_id
1 'polypeptide(L)'
;MPGEDCYPDGDDPDAVGFAATQLSPRTDDDDAWIFAMFDRPADLTVRAYDVAGTVIAEAAVEPRWKRIGGSEECGGPHHADVEVTL
;
A
#
# COMPACT_ATOMS: atom_id res chain seq x y z
N MET A 1 -8.99 3.96 28.74
CA MET A 1 -7.81 4.69 28.20
C MET A 1 -8.13 5.02 26.74
N PRO A 2 -7.53 6.03 26.08
CA PRO A 2 -7.87 6.30 24.67
C PRO A 2 -7.29 5.17 23.82
N GLY A 3 -8.17 4.31 23.28
CA GLY A 3 -7.78 3.12 22.51
C GLY A 3 -8.76 1.94 22.60
N GLU A 4 -9.63 1.89 23.61
CA GLU A 4 -10.64 0.82 23.77
C GLU A 4 -11.79 0.89 22.74
N ASP A 5 -11.97 2.02 22.04
CA ASP A 5 -13.06 2.24 21.08
C ASP A 5 -12.61 2.16 19.61
N CYS A 6 -11.33 1.85 19.37
CA CYS A 6 -10.74 1.81 18.02
C CYS A 6 -10.78 0.43 17.36
N TYR A 7 -11.21 -0.58 18.10
CA TYR A 7 -11.26 -1.96 17.65
C TYR A 7 -12.68 -2.50 17.87
N PRO A 8 -13.46 -2.85 16.83
CA PRO A 8 -14.71 -3.55 17.04
C PRO A 8 -14.43 -4.93 17.66
N ASP A 9 -15.20 -5.35 18.67
CA ASP A 9 -15.08 -6.64 19.39
C ASP A 9 -15.27 -7.87 18.47
N GLY A 10 -14.33 -8.13 17.57
CA GLY A 10 -14.30 -9.27 16.66
C GLY A 10 -12.94 -9.96 16.69
N ASP A 11 -12.93 -11.28 16.55
CA ASP A 11 -11.72 -12.10 16.41
C ASP A 11 -10.84 -11.55 15.28
N ASP A 12 -9.54 -11.33 15.54
CA ASP A 12 -8.57 -10.79 14.58
C ASP A 12 -7.97 -11.92 13.73
N PRO A 13 -8.41 -12.15 12.48
CA PRO A 13 -7.76 -13.12 11.61
C PRO A 13 -6.41 -12.62 11.06
N ASP A 14 -6.07 -11.35 11.28
CA ASP A 14 -4.97 -10.63 10.63
C ASP A 14 -3.81 -10.29 11.61
N ALA A 15 -3.79 -10.91 12.79
CA ALA A 15 -2.69 -10.87 13.76
C ALA A 15 -1.48 -11.67 13.25
N VAL A 16 -0.89 -11.22 12.15
CA VAL A 16 0.26 -11.85 11.51
C VAL A 16 1.43 -10.85 11.55
N GLY A 17 2.38 -11.13 12.44
CA GLY A 17 3.61 -10.33 12.55
C GLY A 17 4.47 -10.53 11.32
N PHE A 18 4.78 -9.44 10.59
CA PHE A 18 5.60 -9.53 9.38
C PHE A 18 6.64 -8.41 9.30
N ALA A 19 7.89 -8.81 9.07
CA ALA A 19 9.06 -7.94 8.97
C ALA A 19 9.44 -7.58 7.52
N ALA A 20 8.50 -7.67 6.56
CA ALA A 20 8.74 -7.25 5.18
C ALA A 20 7.50 -6.60 4.60
N THR A 21 7.69 -5.53 3.83
CA THR A 21 6.65 -4.95 2.99
C THR A 21 6.18 -6.02 2.01
N GLN A 22 5.05 -6.67 2.32
CA GLN A 22 4.39 -7.56 1.38
C GLN A 22 3.68 -6.69 0.34
N LEU A 23 3.94 -6.96 -0.95
CA LEU A 23 3.25 -6.34 -2.07
C LEU A 23 2.31 -7.37 -2.69
N SER A 24 1.02 -7.11 -2.63
CA SER A 24 0.02 -7.94 -3.29
C SER A 24 -0.59 -7.15 -4.45
N PRO A 25 -0.38 -7.57 -5.71
CA PRO A 25 -1.05 -6.94 -6.85
C PRO A 25 -2.55 -7.22 -6.79
N ARG A 26 -3.38 -6.20 -6.96
CA ARG A 26 -4.81 -6.37 -7.29
C ARG A 26 -5.04 -6.03 -8.76
N THR A 27 -5.89 -6.81 -9.40
CA THR A 27 -6.24 -6.73 -10.82
C THR A 27 -7.74 -6.45 -10.96
N ASP A 28 -8.24 -5.52 -10.14
CA ASP A 28 -9.63 -5.04 -10.17
C ASP A 28 -9.84 -3.89 -11.15
N ASP A 29 -8.76 -3.35 -11.72
CA ASP A 29 -8.75 -2.32 -12.75
C ASP A 29 -7.87 -2.77 -13.93
N ASP A 30 -8.37 -2.61 -15.16
CA ASP A 30 -7.68 -3.04 -16.38
C ASP A 30 -6.52 -2.08 -16.76
N ASP A 31 -6.51 -0.85 -16.22
CA ASP A 31 -5.54 0.19 -16.57
C ASP A 31 -4.59 0.58 -15.41
N ALA A 32 -4.73 -0.02 -14.22
CA ALA A 32 -3.93 0.31 -13.05
C ALA A 32 -3.38 -0.91 -12.30
N TRP A 33 -2.14 -0.81 -11.82
CA TRP A 33 -1.58 -1.78 -10.88
C TRP A 33 -1.78 -1.30 -9.45
N ILE A 34 -2.52 -2.05 -8.66
CA ILE A 34 -2.76 -1.72 -7.25
C ILE A 34 -1.87 -2.58 -6.37
N PHE A 35 -1.10 -1.93 -5.49
CA PHE A 35 -0.25 -2.60 -4.51
C PHE A 35 -0.73 -2.28 -3.09
N ALA A 36 -1.01 -3.32 -2.30
CA ALA A 36 -1.25 -3.17 -0.87
C ALA A 36 0.07 -3.29 -0.08
N MET A 37 0.27 -2.43 0.91
CA MET A 37 1.45 -2.40 1.79
C MET A 37 1.02 -2.16 3.23
N PHE A 38 1.79 -2.67 4.20
CA PHE A 38 1.57 -2.42 5.62
C PHE A 38 2.21 -1.11 6.12
N ASP A 39 3.27 -0.65 5.45
CA ASP A 39 3.96 0.60 5.77
C ASP A 39 3.62 1.71 4.75
N ARG A 40 3.96 2.96 5.08
CA ARG A 40 3.81 4.15 4.25
C ARG A 40 5.18 4.78 4.02
N PRO A 41 6.01 4.20 3.13
CA PRO A 41 7.34 4.69 2.87
C PRO A 41 7.29 6.11 2.28
N ALA A 42 8.29 6.93 2.62
CA ALA A 42 8.46 8.27 2.08
C ALA A 42 8.89 8.23 0.61
N ASP A 43 9.66 7.21 0.23
CA ASP A 43 10.23 7.01 -1.10
C ASP A 43 9.94 5.60 -1.61
N LEU A 44 9.61 5.49 -2.90
CA LEU A 44 9.46 4.23 -3.61
C LEU A 44 10.26 4.27 -4.92
N THR A 45 10.74 3.10 -5.35
CA THR A 45 11.21 2.89 -6.72
C THR A 45 10.31 1.86 -7.37
N VAL A 46 9.63 2.26 -8.45
CA VAL A 46 8.78 1.38 -9.25
C VAL A 46 9.56 0.98 -10.50
N ARG A 47 9.63 -0.33 -10.78
CA ARG A 47 10.27 -0.89 -11.98
C ARG A 47 9.30 -1.81 -12.70
N ALA A 48 9.07 -1.54 -13.97
CA ALA A 48 8.32 -2.42 -14.86
C ALA A 48 9.30 -3.27 -15.67
N TYR A 49 9.00 -4.56 -15.78
CA TYR A 49 9.82 -5.52 -16.50
C TYR A 49 9.03 -6.15 -17.64
N ASP A 50 9.69 -6.43 -18.76
CA ASP A 50 9.13 -7.30 -19.80
C ASP A 50 9.18 -8.78 -19.40
N VAL A 51 8.65 -9.66 -20.27
CA VAL A 51 8.63 -11.12 -20.06
C VAL A 51 10.03 -11.76 -20.02
N ALA A 52 11.05 -11.07 -20.51
CA ALA A 52 12.45 -11.50 -20.46
C ALA A 52 13.19 -10.99 -19.21
N GLY A 53 12.53 -10.16 -18.38
CA GLY A 53 13.12 -9.54 -17.21
C GLY A 53 13.92 -8.27 -17.53
N THR A 54 13.75 -7.68 -18.71
CA THR A 54 14.34 -6.39 -19.08
C THR A 54 13.53 -5.27 -18.44
N VAL A 55 14.19 -4.29 -17.82
CA VAL A 55 13.52 -3.07 -17.34
C VAL A 55 13.02 -2.28 -18.54
N ILE A 56 11.71 -2.07 -18.62
CA ILE A 56 11.08 -1.24 -19.65
C ILE A 56 10.70 0.14 -19.14
N ALA A 57 10.54 0.29 -17.81
CA ALA A 57 10.37 1.58 -17.16
C ALA A 57 10.86 1.55 -15.71
N GLU A 58 11.36 2.68 -15.23
CA GLU A 58 11.79 2.88 -13.85
C GLU A 58 11.45 4.30 -13.40
N ALA A 59 10.87 4.42 -12.21
CA ALA A 59 10.55 5.71 -11.60
C ALA A 59 10.86 5.69 -10.10
N ALA A 60 11.61 6.70 -9.64
CA ALA A 60 11.70 7.04 -8.22
C ALA A 60 10.57 8.03 -7.90
N VAL A 61 9.79 7.73 -6.86
CA VAL A 61 8.57 8.48 -6.53
C VAL A 61 8.47 8.72 -5.03
N GLU A 62 7.93 9.86 -4.66
CA GLU A 62 7.62 10.23 -3.27
C GLU A 62 6.08 10.16 -3.10
N PRO A 63 5.52 9.05 -2.57
CA PRO A 63 4.09 8.86 -2.56
C PRO A 63 3.39 9.85 -1.63
N ARG A 64 2.32 10.47 -2.12
CA ARG A 64 1.49 11.39 -1.32
C ARG A 64 0.36 10.62 -0.64
N TRP A 65 0.69 9.98 0.48
CA TRP A 65 -0.27 9.21 1.27
C TRP A 65 -1.41 10.06 1.80
N LYS A 66 -2.64 9.69 1.45
CA LYS A 66 -3.88 10.27 1.97
C LYS A 66 -4.66 9.22 2.75
N ARG A 67 -5.10 9.56 3.96
CA ARG A 67 -6.02 8.71 4.74
C ARG A 67 -7.36 8.60 4.02
N ILE A 68 -7.84 7.38 3.83
CA ILE A 68 -9.12 7.10 3.16
C ILE A 68 -10.14 6.41 4.08
N GLY A 69 -9.77 6.08 5.32
CA GLY A 69 -10.66 5.50 6.32
C GLY A 69 -10.09 5.58 7.73
N GLY A 70 -10.96 5.27 8.70
CA GLY A 70 -10.66 5.40 10.13
C GLY A 70 -10.57 6.87 10.60
N SER A 71 -10.52 7.08 11.91
CA SER A 71 -10.37 8.40 12.51
C SER A 71 -8.90 8.80 12.64
N GLU A 72 -8.62 10.07 12.94
CA GLU A 72 -7.25 10.48 13.29
C GLU A 72 -6.76 9.77 14.57
N GLU A 73 -7.67 9.55 15.52
CA GLU A 73 -7.40 8.87 16.79
C GLU A 73 -7.08 7.39 16.60
N CYS A 74 -7.85 6.69 15.77
CA CYS A 74 -7.76 5.23 15.61
C CYS A 74 -6.84 4.79 14.47
N GLY A 75 -6.27 5.74 13.71
CA GLY A 75 -5.52 5.37 12.52
C GLY A 75 -6.45 4.93 11.37
N GLY A 76 -5.91 4.15 10.43
CA GLY A 76 -6.69 3.63 9.30
C GLY A 76 -5.94 3.60 7.97
N PRO A 77 -6.57 3.06 6.92
CA PRO A 77 -5.95 2.86 5.63
C PRO A 77 -5.57 4.17 4.95
N HIS A 78 -4.47 4.13 4.22
CA HIS A 78 -3.99 5.22 3.39
C HIS A 78 -3.84 4.75 1.95
N HIS A 79 -3.99 5.70 1.03
CA HIS A 79 -3.86 5.51 -0.40
C HIS A 79 -2.90 6.56 -0.96
N ALA A 80 -2.08 6.18 -1.93
CA ALA A 80 -1.32 7.11 -2.75
C ALA A 80 -1.43 6.67 -4.21
N ASP A 81 -1.69 7.62 -5.09
CA ASP A 81 -1.64 7.41 -6.53
C ASP A 81 -0.24 7.77 -7.04
N VAL A 82 0.30 6.92 -7.91
CA VAL A 82 1.61 7.09 -8.51
C VAL A 82 1.48 6.89 -10.02
N GLU A 83 1.95 7.88 -10.78
CA GLU A 83 2.02 7.78 -12.23
C GLU A 83 3.43 7.33 -12.64
N VAL A 84 3.50 6.28 -13.46
CA VAL A 84 4.75 5.81 -14.07
C VAL A 84 4.59 5.89 -15.58
N THR A 85 5.49 6.61 -16.23
CA THR A 85 5.52 6.69 -17.70
C THR A 85 6.28 5.48 -18.25
N LEU A 86 5.63 4.73 -19.15
CA LEU A 86 6.20 3.62 -19.90
C LEU A 86 6.74 4.08 -21.26
#